data_AF-A0A351KE67-F1
#
_entry.id   AF-A0A351KE67-F1
#
_cell.length_a   1.000
_cell.length_b   1.000
_cell.length_c   1.000
_cell.angle_alpha   90.00
_cell.angle_beta   90.00
_cell.angle_gamma   90.00
#
_symmetry.space_group_name_H-M   'P 1'
#
loop_
_entity.id
_entity.type
_entity.pdbx_description
1 polymer ?
#
loop_
_entity_poly.entity_id
_entity_poly.type
_entity_poly.pdbx_seq_one_letter_code
_entity_poly.pdbx_strand_id
1 'polypeptide(L)'
;DFDPKDIAKFIAEETGINEVMLHIKNSRNTKVARALAALLMRSLCNYRCSDICKFFGNITQSRVSKLCCIGVDIISKDERYIDIINKFIIEHTAAA
;
A
#
# COMPACT_ATOMS: atom_id res chain seq x y z
N ASP A 1 -0.25 13.71 8.87
CA ASP A 1 -0.38 13.05 7.56
C ASP A 1 0.90 12.32 7.21
N PHE A 2 0.78 11.10 6.69
CA PHE A 2 1.91 10.28 6.26
C PHE A 2 2.28 10.58 4.81
N ASP A 3 3.57 10.55 4.45
CA ASP A 3 3.98 10.65 3.04
C ASP A 3 3.71 9.29 2.35
N PRO A 4 3.02 9.26 1.21
CA PRO A 4 2.82 8.03 0.43
C PRO A 4 4.13 7.34 0.01
N LYS A 5 5.24 8.09 -0.14
CA LYS A 5 6.56 7.51 -0.41
C LYS A 5 7.07 6.71 0.77
N ASP A 6 6.84 7.19 1.99
CA ASP A 6 7.23 6.47 3.21
C ASP A 6 6.44 5.16 3.34
N ILE A 7 5.13 5.21 3.04
CA ILE A 7 4.29 3.99 2.97
C ILE A 7 4.82 3.02 1.91
N ALA A 8 5.13 3.52 0.71
CA ALA A 8 5.60 2.68 -0.38
C ALA A 8 6.93 2.02 -0.05
N LYS A 9 7.86 2.78 0.53
CA LYS A 9 9.16 2.30 0.97
C LYS A 9 9.01 1.25 2.07
N PHE A 10 8.23 1.54 3.11
CA PHE A 10 7.98 0.61 4.21
C PHE A 10 7.39 -0.71 3.71
N ILE A 11 6.35 -0.66 2.87
CA ILE A 11 5.74 -1.87 2.31
C ILE A 11 6.72 -2.62 1.39
N ALA A 12 7.55 -1.92 0.62
CA ALA A 12 8.57 -2.56 -0.21
C ALA A 12 9.58 -3.35 0.64
N GLU A 13 10.05 -2.75 1.74
CA GLU A 13 10.97 -3.38 2.70
C GLU A 13 10.33 -4.61 3.38
N GLU A 14 9.13 -4.47 3.94
CA GLU A 14 8.43 -5.56 4.65
C GLU A 14 7.99 -6.71 3.73
N THR A 15 7.69 -6.43 2.47
CA THR A 15 7.30 -7.46 1.49
C THR A 15 8.46 -7.98 0.66
N GLY A 16 9.68 -7.47 0.87
CA GLY A 16 10.89 -7.90 0.19
C GLY A 16 10.92 -7.59 -1.31
N ILE A 17 10.18 -6.58 -1.77
CA ILE A 17 10.19 -6.14 -3.18
C ILE A 17 10.96 -4.84 -3.31
N ASN A 18 11.48 -4.57 -4.50
CA ASN A 18 12.05 -3.25 -4.79
C ASN A 18 10.92 -2.22 -4.98
N GLU A 19 11.06 -1.02 -4.43
CA GLU A 19 10.08 0.08 -4.54
C GLU A 19 9.65 0.34 -5.99
N VAL A 20 10.59 0.28 -6.94
CA VAL A 20 10.33 0.46 -8.38
C VAL A 20 9.26 -0.52 -8.89
N MET A 21 9.20 -1.71 -8.30
CA MET A 21 8.21 -2.72 -8.68
C MET A 21 6.78 -2.32 -8.34
N LEU A 22 6.54 -1.40 -7.40
CA LEU A 22 5.20 -0.85 -7.14
C LEU A 22 4.66 -0.08 -8.34
N HIS A 23 5.53 0.52 -9.16
CA HIS A 23 5.13 1.21 -10.39
C HIS A 23 4.92 0.25 -11.58
N ILE A 24 5.48 -0.97 -11.53
CA ILE A 24 5.39 -1.95 -12.62
C ILE A 24 4.00 -2.59 -12.67
N LYS A 25 3.29 -2.36 -13.78
CA LYS A 25 1.93 -2.89 -14.02
C LYS A 25 1.96 -4.42 -14.18
N ASN A 26 0.88 -5.08 -13.76
CA ASN A 26 0.60 -6.50 -14.04
C ASN A 26 1.61 -7.54 -13.52
N SER A 27 2.40 -7.23 -12.49
CA SER A 27 3.22 -8.27 -11.84
C SER A 27 2.46 -8.95 -10.69
N ARG A 28 2.33 -10.27 -10.76
CA ARG A 28 1.71 -11.08 -9.69
C ARG A 28 2.46 -10.93 -8.36
N ASN A 29 3.78 -10.88 -8.42
CA ASN A 29 4.64 -10.74 -7.23
C ASN A 29 4.43 -9.40 -6.52
N THR A 30 4.04 -8.36 -7.26
CA THR A 30 3.81 -7.02 -6.69
C THR A 30 2.38 -6.81 -6.21
N LYS A 31 1.46 -7.74 -6.48
CA LYS A 31 0.03 -7.54 -6.26
C LYS A 31 -0.30 -7.30 -4.79
N VAL A 32 0.32 -8.07 -3.90
CA VAL A 32 0.13 -7.97 -2.45
C VAL A 32 0.66 -6.63 -1.95
N ALA A 33 1.92 -6.32 -2.24
CA ALA A 33 2.54 -5.06 -1.84
C ALA A 33 1.77 -3.83 -2.36
N ARG A 34 1.34 -3.84 -3.63
CA ARG A 34 0.52 -2.76 -4.21
C ARG A 34 -0.85 -2.66 -3.56
N ALA A 35 -1.44 -3.77 -3.13
CA ALA A 35 -2.74 -3.76 -2.44
C ALA A 35 -2.62 -3.15 -1.04
N LEU A 36 -1.59 -3.52 -0.29
CA LEU A 36 -1.30 -2.96 1.03
C LEU A 36 -0.97 -1.47 0.93
N ALA A 37 -0.07 -1.08 0.03
CA ALA A 37 0.29 0.31 -0.20
C ALA A 37 -0.93 1.16 -0.62
N ALA A 38 -1.78 0.65 -1.53
CA ALA A 38 -3.01 1.35 -1.94
C ALA A 38 -3.97 1.55 -0.76
N LEU A 39 -4.14 0.52 0.08
CA LEU A 39 -4.99 0.59 1.27
C LEU A 39 -4.46 1.60 2.27
N LEU A 40 -3.17 1.55 2.60
CA LEU A 40 -2.56 2.48 3.56
C LEU A 40 -2.54 3.92 3.05
N MET A 41 -2.18 4.15 1.78
CA MET A 41 -2.28 5.49 1.18
C MET A 41 -3.71 6.02 1.19
N ARG A 42 -4.72 5.15 1.09
CA ARG A 42 -6.12 5.56 1.12
C ARG A 42 -6.65 5.80 2.54
N SER A 43 -6.14 5.06 3.52
CA SER A 43 -6.64 5.06 4.91
C SER A 43 -5.84 5.99 5.83
N LEU A 44 -4.54 6.14 5.59
CA LEU A 44 -3.61 6.87 6.45
C LEU A 44 -3.07 8.15 5.78
N CYS A 45 -3.19 8.28 4.45
CA CYS A 45 -2.91 9.55 3.77
C CYS A 45 -4.20 10.20 3.27
N ASN A 46 -4.12 11.50 2.99
CA ASN A 46 -5.16 12.27 2.32
C ASN A 46 -5.21 12.03 0.80
N TYR A 47 -4.75 10.86 0.32
CA TYR A 47 -4.66 10.53 -1.10
C TYR A 47 -6.00 10.06 -1.65
N ARG A 48 -6.47 10.73 -2.72
CA ARG A 48 -7.66 10.30 -3.44
C ARG A 48 -7.28 9.16 -4.39
N CYS A 49 -8.28 8.39 -4.85
CA CYS A 49 -8.04 7.34 -5.85
C CYS A 49 -7.29 7.88 -7.08
N SER A 50 -7.54 9.12 -7.50
CA SER A 50 -6.83 9.80 -8.58
C SER A 50 -5.34 10.01 -8.31
N ASP A 51 -4.94 10.26 -7.07
CA ASP A 51 -3.55 10.49 -6.70
C ASP A 51 -2.80 9.17 -6.63
N ILE A 52 -3.45 8.15 -6.04
CA ILE A 52 -2.98 6.77 -6.01
C ILE A 52 -2.84 6.21 -7.44
N CYS A 53 -3.75 6.56 -8.35
CA CYS A 53 -3.65 6.21 -9.77
C CYS A 53 -2.35 6.70 -10.40
N LYS A 54 -2.00 7.99 -10.17
CA LYS A 54 -0.78 8.60 -10.68
C LYS A 54 0.46 7.94 -10.05
N PHE A 55 0.44 7.76 -8.73
CA PHE A 55 1.52 7.11 -7.98
C PHE A 55 1.88 5.75 -8.58
N PHE A 56 0.88 4.90 -8.85
CA PHE A 56 1.07 3.55 -9.35
C PHE A 56 1.36 3.43 -10.87
N GLY A 57 1.72 4.54 -11.53
CA GLY A 57 2.06 4.57 -12.95
C GLY A 57 0.85 4.77 -13.87
N ASN A 58 -0.10 5.64 -13.50
CA ASN A 58 -1.32 5.92 -14.25
C ASN A 58 -2.20 4.68 -14.46
N ILE A 59 -2.60 4.02 -13.37
CA ILE A 59 -3.65 2.98 -13.39
C ILE A 59 -5.04 3.63 -13.25
N THR A 60 -6.10 2.86 -13.50
CA THR A 60 -7.49 3.35 -13.37
C THR A 60 -7.95 3.40 -11.91
N GLN A 61 -8.92 4.26 -11.59
CA GLN A 61 -9.50 4.32 -10.24
C GLN A 61 -10.21 3.00 -9.86
N SER A 62 -10.82 2.33 -10.83
CA SER A 62 -11.40 0.99 -10.64
C SER A 62 -10.34 -0.04 -10.23
N ARG A 63 -9.12 0.07 -10.76
CA ARG A 63 -7.99 -0.79 -10.36
C ARG A 63 -7.54 -0.48 -8.94
N VAL A 64 -7.45 0.81 -8.56
CA VAL A 64 -7.13 1.24 -7.20
C VAL A 64 -8.18 0.70 -6.22
N SER A 65 -9.47 0.90 -6.50
CA SER A 65 -10.55 0.38 -5.65
C SER A 65 -10.45 -1.14 -5.48
N LYS A 66 -10.16 -1.87 -6.56
CA LYS A 66 -9.95 -3.32 -6.50
C LYS A 66 -8.72 -3.68 -5.65
N LEU A 67 -7.63 -2.92 -5.73
CA LEU A 67 -6.46 -3.11 -4.88
C LEU A 67 -6.79 -2.88 -3.41
N CYS A 68 -7.56 -1.84 -3.06
CA CYS A 68 -7.99 -1.61 -1.69
C CYS A 68 -8.85 -2.78 -1.16
N CYS A 69 -9.83 -3.27 -1.93
CA CYS A 69 -10.61 -4.44 -1.54
C CYS A 69 -9.74 -5.68 -1.33
N ILE A 70 -8.75 -5.90 -2.21
CA ILE A 70 -7.78 -6.99 -2.05
C ILE A 70 -6.92 -6.79 -0.80
N GLY A 71 -6.51 -5.56 -0.50
CA GLY A 71 -5.77 -5.22 0.70
C GLY A 71 -6.55 -5.61 1.96
N VAL A 72 -7.83 -5.22 2.02
CA VAL A 72 -8.74 -5.60 3.13
C VAL A 72 -8.88 -7.11 3.25
N ASP A 73 -9.04 -7.81 2.12
CA ASP A 73 -9.18 -9.27 2.10
C ASP A 73 -7.91 -9.97 2.62
N ILE A 74 -6.73 -9.47 2.23
CA ILE A 74 -5.43 -10.02 2.66
C ILE A 74 -5.24 -9.84 4.17
N ILE A 75 -5.45 -8.63 4.70
CA ILE A 75 -5.26 -8.35 6.12
C ILE A 75 -6.26 -9.10 7.01
N SER A 76 -7.43 -9.42 6.46
CA SER A 76 -8.47 -10.16 7.18
C SER A 76 -8.19 -11.67 7.23
N LYS A 77 -7.31 -12.18 6.36
CA LYS A 77 -7.04 -13.62 6.20
C LYS A 77 -5.69 -14.06 6.71
N ASP A 78 -4.74 -13.14 6.84
CA ASP A 78 -3.36 -13.45 7.17
C ASP A 78 -2.79 -12.40 8.12
N GLU A 79 -2.64 -12.80 9.37
CA GLU A 79 -2.18 -11.97 10.49
C GLU A 79 -0.82 -11.31 10.20
N ARG A 80 0.03 -11.92 9.37
CA ARG A 80 1.32 -11.32 9.02
C ARG A 80 1.16 -9.93 8.41
N TYR A 81 0.11 -9.71 7.62
CA TYR A 81 -0.14 -8.40 7.03
C TYR A 81 -0.83 -7.43 7.99
N ILE A 82 -1.59 -7.92 8.98
CA ILE A 82 -2.13 -7.06 10.03
C ILE A 82 -0.99 -6.55 10.92
N ASP A 83 -0.01 -7.40 11.20
CA ASP A 83 1.18 -7.04 11.98
C ASP A 83 2.04 -6.01 11.27
N ILE A 84 2.23 -6.15 9.94
CA ILE A 84 2.91 -5.14 9.12
C ILE A 84 2.21 -3.77 9.22
N ILE A 85 0.88 -3.74 9.14
CA ILE A 85 0.12 -2.49 9.24
C ILE A 85 0.20 -1.90 10.65
N ASN A 86 0.05 -2.73 11.67
CA ASN A 86 0.15 -2.30 13.07
C ASN A 86 1.55 -1.74 13.37
N LYS A 87 2.61 -2.40 12.86
CA LYS A 87 3.99 -1.93 12.95
C LYS A 87 4.14 -0.54 12.33
N PHE A 88 3.61 -0.32 11.13
CA PHE A 88 3.64 1.00 10.49
C PHE A 88 2.98 2.07 11.36
N ILE A 89 1.78 1.78 11.88
CA ILE A 89 1.01 2.71 12.72
C ILE A 89 1.78 3.02 14.01
N ILE A 90 2.34 2.01 14.68
CA ILE A 90 3.10 2.19 15.92
C ILE A 90 4.35 3.04 15.68
N GLU A 91 5.17 2.70 14.69
CA GLU A 91 6.44 3.38 14.40
C GLU A 91 6.26 4.87 14.09
N HIS A 92 5.16 5.23 13.44
CA HIS A 92 4.93 6.58 12.96
C HIS A 92 3.92 7.38 13.79
N THR A 93 3.18 6.73 14.71
CA THR A 93 2.37 7.41 15.73
C THR A 93 3.17 7.67 17.01
N ALA A 94 4.15 6.82 17.33
CA ALA A 94 5.07 7.05 18.45
C ALA A 94 6.05 8.21 18.21
N ALA A 95 6.16 8.69 16.96
CA ALA A 95 7.01 9.82 16.57
C ALA A 95 6.25 11.16 16.49
N ALA A 96 4.95 11.19 16.83
CA ALA A 96 4.08 12.36 16.74
C ALA A 96 3.79 12.98 18.11
#